data_AF-A0A9X2I249-F1
#
_entry.id   AF-A0A9X2I249-F1
#
_cell.length_a   1.000
_cell.length_b   1.000
_cell.length_c   1.000
_cell.angle_alpha   90.00
_cell.angle_beta   90.00
_cell.angle_gamma   90.00
#
_symmetry.space_group_name_H-M   'P 1'
#
loop_
_entity.id
_entity.type
_entity.pdbx_description
1 polymer ?
#
loop_
_entity_poly.entity_id
_entity_poly.type
_entity_poly.pdbx_seq_one_letter_code
_entity_poly.pdbx_strand_id
1 'polypeptide(L)'
;MKLQDRVEGTASLVGFSQFIRRALESAEPIEVVQFGRPVGRFFYGSQTDIQWLMPMPAFASDGEGLWAARLLQDQKKLLIQFRSGTDRPAWNKDDLSYVLLEGVNEFSLAYRESPFSPWVQDWSDFKQNDANSVPEAVRITIKVKEKYWPEIIVPFGRVKS
;
A
#
# COMPACT_ATOMS: atom_id res chain seq x y z
N MET A 1 23.65 -13.76 18.61
CA MET A 1 22.30 -13.19 18.43
C MET A 1 21.44 -13.71 19.57
N LYS A 2 20.92 -12.84 20.44
CA LYS A 2 20.21 -13.26 21.65
C LYS A 2 18.78 -13.70 21.28
N LEU A 3 18.19 -14.61 22.06
CA LEU A 3 16.84 -15.14 21.81
C LEU A 3 15.78 -14.03 21.76
N GLN A 4 15.95 -12.98 22.57
CA GLN A 4 15.08 -11.80 22.60
C GLN A 4 15.03 -11.07 21.23
N ASP A 5 16.18 -10.86 20.59
CA ASP A 5 16.27 -10.22 19.26
C ASP A 5 15.50 -11.01 18.18
N ARG A 6 15.47 -12.35 18.29
CA ARG A 6 14.71 -13.22 17.37
C ARG A 6 13.21 -13.12 17.59
N VAL A 7 12.78 -13.07 18.85
CA VAL A 7 11.36 -12.96 19.21
C VAL A 7 10.81 -11.61 18.75
N GLU A 8 11.53 -10.53 19.01
CA GLU A 8 11.14 -9.19 18.60
C GLU A 8 11.07 -9.04 17.07
N GLY A 9 12.10 -9.51 16.35
CA GLY A 9 12.08 -9.49 14.88
C GLY A 9 10.94 -10.30 14.26
N THR A 10 10.56 -11.42 14.89
CA THR A 10 9.41 -12.23 14.43
C THR A 10 8.08 -11.52 14.74
N ALA A 11 7.95 -10.90 15.91
CA ALA A 11 6.76 -10.15 16.28
C ALA A 11 6.55 -8.94 15.36
N SER A 12 7.60 -8.20 15.02
CA SER A 12 7.54 -7.10 14.04
C SER A 12 7.09 -7.58 12.66
N LEU A 13 7.62 -8.72 12.18
CA LEU A 13 7.21 -9.33 10.91
C LEU A 13 5.72 -9.69 10.90
N VAL A 14 5.25 -10.35 11.96
CA VAL A 14 3.86 -10.76 12.07
C VAL A 14 2.94 -9.54 12.13
N GLY A 15 3.27 -8.55 12.96
CA GLY A 15 2.48 -7.32 13.09
C GLY A 15 2.40 -6.54 11.78
N PHE A 16 3.52 -6.36 11.10
CA PHE A 16 3.56 -5.68 9.80
C PHE A 16 2.75 -6.44 8.74
N SER A 17 2.97 -7.76 8.61
CA SER A 17 2.29 -8.58 7.61
C SER A 17 0.77 -8.58 7.82
N GLN A 18 0.31 -8.65 9.08
CA GLN A 18 -1.11 -8.57 9.40
C GLN A 18 -1.70 -7.18 9.11
N PHE A 19 -0.98 -6.11 9.48
CA PHE A 19 -1.41 -4.74 9.21
C PHE A 19 -1.58 -4.49 7.71
N ILE A 20 -0.56 -4.80 6.91
CA ILE A 20 -0.57 -4.53 5.47
C ILE A 20 -1.58 -5.38 4.73
N ARG A 21 -1.74 -6.66 5.11
CA ARG A 21 -2.81 -7.49 4.55
C ARG A 21 -4.17 -6.85 4.76
N ARG A 22 -4.49 -6.45 6.00
CA ARG A 22 -5.76 -5.79 6.31
C ARG A 22 -5.92 -4.47 5.56
N ALA A 23 -4.90 -3.63 5.54
CA ALA A 23 -4.97 -2.30 4.94
C ALA A 23 -5.18 -2.35 3.41
N LEU A 24 -4.53 -3.28 2.72
CA LEU A 24 -4.69 -3.50 1.29
C LEU A 24 -5.95 -4.31 0.93
N GLU A 25 -6.35 -5.27 1.77
CA GLU A 25 -7.62 -6.01 1.58
C GLU A 25 -8.85 -5.12 1.85
N SER A 26 -8.71 -4.08 2.68
CA SER A 26 -9.74 -3.05 2.89
C SER A 26 -9.77 -1.98 1.82
N ALA A 27 -8.87 -2.05 0.83
CA ALA A 27 -8.86 -1.07 -0.23
C ALA A 27 -10.13 -1.21 -1.07
N GLU A 28 -10.91 -0.14 -1.09
CA GLU A 28 -12.14 -0.08 -1.88
C GLU A 28 -11.78 0.41 -3.29
N PRO A 29 -12.27 -0.25 -4.35
CA PRO A 29 -12.14 0.24 -5.71
C PRO A 29 -13.07 1.46 -5.92
N ILE A 30 -12.67 2.62 -5.41
CA ILE A 30 -13.46 3.84 -5.48
C ILE A 30 -13.14 4.58 -6.76
N GLU A 31 -14.17 4.83 -7.56
CA GLU A 31 -14.09 5.71 -8.72
C GLU A 31 -13.87 7.15 -8.27
N VAL A 32 -12.76 7.72 -8.72
CA VAL A 32 -12.42 9.12 -8.51
C VAL A 32 -13.04 9.92 -9.64
N VAL A 33 -13.69 11.02 -9.30
CA VAL A 33 -14.26 11.96 -10.26
C VAL A 33 -13.44 13.24 -10.24
N GLN A 34 -12.82 13.58 -11.37
CA GLN A 34 -12.09 14.83 -11.54
C GLN A 34 -12.80 15.68 -12.58
N PHE A 35 -13.08 16.96 -12.24
CA PHE A 35 -13.81 17.88 -13.12
C PHE A 35 -15.14 17.32 -13.67
N GLY A 36 -15.87 16.56 -12.85
CA GLY A 36 -17.15 15.95 -13.22
C GLY A 36 -17.03 14.75 -14.17
N ARG A 37 -15.82 14.20 -14.38
CA ARG A 37 -15.59 12.99 -15.17
C ARG A 37 -14.96 11.90 -14.31
N PRO A 38 -15.40 10.63 -14.41
CA PRO A 38 -14.70 9.52 -13.78
C PRO A 38 -13.31 9.41 -14.41
N VAL A 39 -12.28 9.47 -13.57
CA VAL A 39 -10.86 9.36 -13.99
C VAL A 39 -10.24 8.01 -13.63
N GLY A 40 -11.01 7.13 -12.99
CA GLY A 40 -10.63 5.75 -12.70
C GLY A 40 -10.66 5.41 -11.23
N ARG A 41 -10.18 4.22 -10.87
CA ARG A 41 -10.11 3.76 -9.47
C ARG A 41 -8.85 4.32 -8.83
N PHE A 42 -8.95 4.81 -7.59
CA PHE A 42 -7.78 5.35 -6.90
C PHE A 42 -6.81 4.23 -6.49
N PHE A 43 -5.84 3.97 -7.36
CA PHE A 43 -4.70 3.12 -7.07
C PHE A 43 -3.51 3.57 -7.90
N TYR A 44 -2.38 3.82 -7.25
CA TYR A 44 -1.13 4.14 -7.92
C TYR A 44 -0.02 3.30 -7.32
N GLY A 45 0.78 2.67 -8.16
CA GLY A 45 1.85 1.80 -7.71
C GLY A 45 3.11 2.00 -8.54
N SER A 46 4.24 2.18 -7.86
CA SER A 46 5.58 2.14 -8.43
C SER A 46 6.38 1.05 -7.70
N GLN A 47 7.61 0.79 -8.13
CA GLN A 47 8.45 -0.19 -7.44
C GLN A 47 8.75 0.21 -5.98
N THR A 48 8.61 1.49 -5.63
CA THR A 48 9.06 2.06 -4.35
C THR A 48 7.94 2.64 -3.50
N ASP A 49 6.74 2.82 -4.05
CA ASP A 49 5.59 3.28 -3.28
C ASP A 49 4.26 2.80 -3.87
N ILE A 50 3.27 2.64 -2.99
CA ILE A 50 1.90 2.27 -3.35
C ILE A 50 0.94 3.20 -2.64
N GLN A 51 -0.09 3.64 -3.35
CA GLN A 51 -1.10 4.58 -2.91
C GLN A 51 -2.48 4.03 -3.24
N TRP A 52 -3.40 4.07 -2.28
CA TRP A 52 -4.77 3.56 -2.43
C TRP A 52 -5.73 4.34 -1.53
N LEU A 53 -7.04 4.24 -1.79
CA LEU A 53 -8.07 4.72 -0.88
C LEU A 53 -8.51 3.61 0.07
N MET A 54 -8.75 3.99 1.32
CA MET A 54 -9.33 3.10 2.32
C MET A 54 -10.30 3.85 3.23
N PRO A 55 -11.34 3.17 3.76
CA PRO A 55 -12.17 3.74 4.80
C PRO A 55 -11.39 3.85 6.11
N MET A 56 -11.51 4.98 6.80
CA MET A 56 -10.90 5.18 8.12
C MET A 56 -11.94 5.64 9.16
N PRO A 57 -12.70 4.68 9.76
CA PRO A 57 -13.84 5.00 10.63
C PRO A 57 -13.47 5.83 11.86
N ALA A 58 -12.25 5.67 12.38
CA ALA A 58 -11.78 6.37 13.58
C ALA A 58 -11.65 7.90 13.41
N PHE A 59 -11.63 8.40 12.16
CA PHE A 59 -11.50 9.82 11.83
C PHE A 59 -12.76 10.39 11.15
N ALA A 60 -13.84 9.61 11.09
CA ALA A 60 -15.09 10.03 10.45
C ALA A 60 -15.95 10.87 11.41
N SER A 61 -15.60 12.14 11.61
CA SER A 61 -16.51 13.07 12.31
C SER A 61 -17.61 13.62 11.40
N ASP A 62 -17.35 13.81 10.09
CA ASP A 62 -18.24 14.60 9.22
C ASP A 62 -18.37 14.06 7.77
N GLY A 63 -18.49 12.73 7.60
CA GLY A 63 -18.80 12.14 6.28
C GLY A 63 -17.62 11.98 5.31
N GLU A 64 -16.43 12.49 5.65
CA GLU A 64 -15.17 12.27 4.91
C GLU A 64 -14.48 10.94 5.28
N GLY A 65 -15.24 9.84 5.28
CA GLY A 65 -14.78 8.53 5.75
C GLY A 65 -13.67 7.86 4.91
N LEU A 66 -13.23 8.49 3.82
CA LEU A 66 -12.23 7.97 2.89
C LEU A 66 -10.92 8.73 3.00
N TRP A 67 -9.84 7.96 3.13
CA TRP A 67 -8.50 8.47 3.29
C TRP A 67 -7.59 7.89 2.21
N ALA A 68 -6.74 8.74 1.66
CA ALA A 68 -5.61 8.30 0.87
C ALA A 68 -4.55 7.74 1.81
N ALA A 69 -4.12 6.51 1.53
CA ALA A 69 -3.01 5.85 2.22
C ALA A 69 -1.83 5.71 1.25
N ARG A 70 -0.60 5.81 1.79
CA ARG A 70 0.62 5.55 1.03
C ARG A 70 1.62 4.77 1.86
N LEU A 71 2.11 3.68 1.31
CA LEU A 71 3.23 2.91 1.85
C LEU A 71 4.48 3.23 1.03
N LEU A 72 5.54 3.66 1.70
CA LEU A 72 6.82 3.96 1.07
C LEU A 72 8.00 3.67 2.01
N GLN A 73 9.19 3.52 1.44
CA GLN A 73 10.43 3.57 2.21
C GLN A 73 10.98 5.01 2.21
N ASP A 74 11.36 5.50 3.39
CA ASP A 74 12.15 6.71 3.57
C ASP A 74 13.42 6.36 4.37
N GLN A 75 14.58 6.61 3.77
CA GLN A 75 15.88 6.20 4.32
C GLN A 75 15.90 4.72 4.72
N LYS A 76 15.99 4.41 6.02
CA LYS A 76 15.97 3.04 6.56
C LYS A 76 14.67 2.69 7.27
N LYS A 77 13.59 3.41 6.96
CA LYS A 77 12.29 3.24 7.60
C LYS A 77 11.23 2.95 6.55
N LEU A 78 10.32 2.04 6.88
CA LEU A 78 9.10 1.84 6.12
C LEU A 78 7.99 2.63 6.80
N LEU A 79 7.35 3.52 6.04
CA LEU A 79 6.35 4.46 6.54
C LEU A 79 4.99 4.18 5.91
N ILE A 80 3.94 4.39 6.69
CA ILE A 80 2.58 4.58 6.16
C ILE A 80 2.18 6.04 6.38
N GLN A 81 1.72 6.68 5.30
CA GLN A 81 1.20 8.03 5.33
C GLN A 81 -0.30 8.02 5.07
N PHE A 82 -1.03 8.96 5.69
CA PHE A 82 -2.46 9.14 5.54
C PHE A 82 -2.79 10.62 5.30
N ARG A 83 -3.78 10.83 4.43
CA ARG A 83 -4.35 12.15 4.15
C ARG A 83 -5.85 12.04 3.93
N SER A 84 -6.61 12.99 4.45
CA SER A 84 -8.04 13.07 4.18
C SER A 84 -8.31 13.46 2.72
N GLY A 85 -9.39 12.91 2.17
CA GLY A 85 -9.85 13.22 0.82
C GLY A 85 -9.53 12.13 -0.21
N THR A 86 -10.08 12.32 -1.41
CA THR A 86 -10.11 11.34 -2.50
C THR A 86 -9.32 11.77 -3.73
N ASP A 87 -8.83 13.02 -3.76
CA ASP A 87 -8.00 13.55 -4.85
C ASP A 87 -6.59 12.97 -4.81
N ARG A 88 -5.90 12.91 -5.97
CA ARG A 88 -4.50 12.47 -6.04
C ARG A 88 -3.63 13.39 -5.17
N PRO A 89 -3.09 12.91 -4.04
CA PRO A 89 -2.49 13.78 -3.05
C PRO A 89 -1.09 14.22 -3.49
N ALA A 90 -0.85 15.53 -3.38
CA ALA A 90 0.50 16.07 -3.31
C ALA A 90 1.02 15.86 -1.88
N TRP A 91 1.60 14.68 -1.63
CA TRP A 91 2.14 14.31 -0.33
C TRP A 91 3.13 15.35 0.19
N ASN A 92 3.00 15.73 1.45
CA ASN A 92 3.87 16.67 2.12
C ASN A 92 4.20 16.19 3.55
N LYS A 93 5.01 16.97 4.27
CA LYS A 93 5.50 16.62 5.61
C LYS A 93 4.44 16.76 6.71
N ASP A 94 3.34 17.46 6.44
CA ASP A 94 2.27 17.72 7.41
C ASP A 94 1.17 16.63 7.34
N ASP A 95 1.21 15.76 6.30
CA ASP A 95 0.37 14.58 6.22
C ASP A 95 0.72 13.59 7.37
N LEU A 96 -0.28 12.87 7.89
CA LEU A 96 -0.08 11.93 9.00
C LEU A 96 0.89 10.83 8.56
N SER A 97 1.94 10.58 9.34
CA SER A 97 2.99 9.62 8.99
C SER A 97 3.39 8.77 10.19
N TYR A 98 3.42 7.45 10.00
CA TYR A 98 3.76 6.49 11.03
C TYR A 98 4.87 5.54 10.55
N VAL A 99 5.86 5.32 11.40
CA VAL A 99 6.92 4.33 11.16
C VAL A 99 6.36 2.94 11.44
N LEU A 100 6.32 2.09 10.40
CA LEU A 100 5.92 0.69 10.54
C LEU A 100 7.11 -0.20 10.90
N LEU A 101 8.25 0.04 10.27
CA LEU A 101 9.49 -0.73 10.46
C LEU A 101 10.71 0.18 10.40
N GLU A 102 11.72 -0.15 11.18
CA GLU A 102 13.05 0.48 11.14
C GLU A 102 14.12 -0.53 10.66
N GLY A 103 15.24 0.00 10.17
CA GLY A 103 16.35 -0.81 9.67
C GLY A 103 16.02 -1.53 8.36
N VAL A 104 15.10 -0.99 7.56
CA VAL A 104 14.74 -1.49 6.24
C VAL A 104 15.84 -1.07 5.27
N ASN A 105 16.58 -2.03 4.75
CA ASN A 105 17.67 -1.81 3.79
C ASN A 105 17.13 -1.80 2.36
N GLU A 106 16.14 -2.65 2.07
CA GLU A 106 15.50 -2.74 0.76
C GLU A 106 13.99 -2.91 0.95
N PHE A 107 13.23 -2.16 0.16
CA PHE A 107 11.78 -2.28 0.00
C PHE A 107 11.49 -2.26 -1.49
N SER A 108 10.69 -3.21 -1.97
CA SER A 108 10.21 -3.17 -3.34
C SER A 108 8.81 -3.75 -3.47
N LEU A 109 8.12 -3.23 -4.46
CA LEU A 109 6.75 -3.58 -4.81
C LEU A 109 6.71 -4.15 -6.22
N ALA A 110 5.81 -5.10 -6.42
CA ALA A 110 5.43 -5.58 -7.73
C ALA A 110 3.93 -5.87 -7.74
N TYR A 111 3.33 -5.81 -8.92
CA TYR A 111 1.89 -5.85 -9.13
C TYR A 111 1.54 -6.92 -10.15
N ARG A 112 0.35 -7.50 -10.03
CA ARG A 112 -0.13 -8.51 -10.96
C ARG A 112 -1.60 -8.31 -11.28
N GLU A 113 -1.92 -8.34 -12.56
CA GLU A 113 -3.29 -8.19 -13.08
C GLU A 113 -4.17 -9.41 -12.81
N SER A 114 -3.62 -10.62 -12.98
CA SER A 114 -4.38 -11.88 -12.83
C SER A 114 -3.49 -13.04 -12.38
N PRO A 115 -4.07 -14.14 -11.83
CA PRO A 115 -3.73 -15.55 -12.05
C PRO A 115 -2.34 -15.90 -12.56
N PHE A 116 -2.20 -15.53 -13.81
CA PHE A 116 -1.23 -16.07 -14.75
C PHE A 116 -0.48 -14.94 -15.47
N SER A 117 -0.82 -13.67 -15.20
CA SER A 117 -0.10 -12.52 -15.72
C SER A 117 1.28 -12.43 -15.07
N PRO A 118 2.30 -11.90 -15.79
CA PRO A 118 3.60 -11.60 -15.18
C PRO A 118 3.48 -10.50 -14.12
N TRP A 119 4.42 -10.51 -13.17
CA TRP A 119 4.58 -9.41 -12.22
C TRP A 119 5.19 -8.20 -12.92
N VAL A 120 4.65 -7.01 -12.66
CA VAL A 120 5.14 -5.73 -13.19
C VAL A 120 5.57 -4.83 -12.05
N GLN A 121 6.51 -3.92 -12.31
CA GLN A 121 7.07 -3.02 -11.28
C GLN A 121 6.39 -1.65 -11.23
N ASP A 122 5.56 -1.36 -12.23
CA ASP A 122 4.86 -0.10 -12.36
C ASP A 122 3.40 -0.39 -12.70
N TRP A 123 2.51 0.20 -11.91
CA TRP A 123 1.07 0.18 -12.13
C TRP A 123 0.51 1.57 -12.45
N SER A 124 1.33 2.63 -12.36
CA SER A 124 0.91 4.00 -12.66
C SER A 124 0.65 4.22 -14.15
N ASP A 125 1.32 3.44 -15.01
CA ASP A 125 1.24 3.52 -16.47
C ASP A 125 0.53 2.31 -17.11
N PHE A 126 -0.10 1.43 -16.31
CA PHE A 126 -0.68 0.18 -16.84
C PHE A 126 -1.94 0.45 -17.69
N LYS A 127 -1.66 0.79 -18.95
CA LYS A 127 -2.51 1.03 -20.11
C LYS A 127 -3.56 2.11 -19.91
N GLN A 128 -3.33 3.26 -20.55
CA GLN A 128 -4.29 4.35 -20.76
C GLN A 128 -5.63 3.94 -21.40
N ASN A 129 -5.78 2.68 -21.83
CA ASN A 129 -7.05 2.11 -22.30
C ASN A 129 -7.85 1.39 -21.20
N ASP A 130 -7.26 1.20 -20.02
CA ASP A 130 -7.82 0.47 -18.88
C ASP A 130 -7.45 1.16 -17.56
N ALA A 131 -7.50 2.51 -17.56
CA ALA A 131 -7.28 3.41 -16.42
C ALA A 131 -8.18 3.13 -15.19
N ASN A 132 -8.98 2.05 -15.26
CA ASN A 132 -9.91 1.57 -14.26
C ASN A 132 -9.43 0.27 -13.58
N SER A 133 -8.29 -0.29 -13.97
CA SER A 133 -7.84 -1.58 -13.43
C SER A 133 -6.96 -1.41 -12.18
N VAL A 134 -7.39 -2.02 -11.08
CA VAL A 134 -6.57 -2.24 -9.88
C VAL A 134 -5.87 -3.59 -10.03
N PRO A 135 -4.66 -3.79 -9.46
CA PRO A 135 -4.03 -5.10 -9.53
C PRO A 135 -4.85 -6.10 -8.72
N GLU A 136 -4.83 -7.37 -9.12
CA GLU A 136 -5.41 -8.45 -8.32
C GLU A 136 -4.49 -8.83 -7.14
N ALA A 137 -3.19 -8.57 -7.26
CA ALA A 137 -2.25 -8.81 -6.18
C ALA A 137 -1.08 -7.83 -6.16
N VAL A 138 -0.63 -7.54 -4.94
CA VAL A 138 0.60 -6.79 -4.66
C VAL A 138 1.58 -7.74 -3.98
N ARG A 139 2.82 -7.78 -4.48
CA ARG A 139 3.94 -8.45 -3.84
C ARG A 139 4.84 -7.41 -3.20
N ILE A 140 5.19 -7.67 -1.95
CA ILE A 140 6.03 -6.81 -1.13
C ILE A 140 7.25 -7.61 -0.71
N THR A 141 8.42 -7.06 -1.05
CA THR A 141 9.71 -7.63 -0.70
C THR A 141 10.44 -6.67 0.22
N ILE A 142 10.90 -7.17 1.36
CA ILE A 142 11.55 -6.37 2.40
C ILE A 142 12.83 -7.07 2.83
N LYS A 143 13.90 -6.29 2.91
CA LYS A 143 15.15 -6.67 3.56
C LYS A 143 15.36 -5.79 4.78
N VAL A 144 15.46 -6.41 5.94
CA VAL A 144 15.78 -5.72 7.20
C VAL A 144 17.18 -6.15 7.62
N LYS A 145 18.09 -5.19 7.77
CA LYS A 145 19.54 -5.47 7.95
C LYS A 145 20.03 -6.34 6.76
N GLU A 146 20.58 -7.51 7.04
CA GLU A 146 21.12 -8.43 6.03
C GLU A 146 20.21 -9.62 5.72
N LYS A 147 18.92 -9.55 6.07
CA LYS A 147 17.99 -10.67 5.88
C LYS A 147 16.74 -10.25 5.14
N TYR A 148 16.43 -10.99 4.09
CA TYR A 148 15.11 -10.92 3.47
C TYR A 148 14.07 -11.53 4.39
N TRP A 149 12.96 -10.83 4.51
CA TRP A 149 11.74 -11.41 5.04
C TRP A 149 11.11 -12.30 3.97
N PRO A 150 10.23 -13.24 4.37
CA PRO A 150 9.39 -13.95 3.40
C PRO A 150 8.63 -12.95 2.53
N GLU A 151 8.47 -13.26 1.23
CA GLU A 151 7.66 -12.43 0.34
C GLU A 151 6.22 -12.34 0.85
N ILE A 152 5.69 -11.13 0.90
CA ILE A 152 4.30 -10.89 1.30
C ILE A 152 3.50 -10.62 0.03
N ILE A 153 2.65 -11.58 -0.32
CA ILE A 153 1.69 -11.42 -1.42
C ILE A 153 0.32 -11.15 -0.82
N VAL A 154 -0.29 -10.03 -1.21
CA VAL A 154 -1.59 -9.57 -0.73
C VAL A 154 -2.55 -9.47 -1.92
N PRO A 155 -3.69 -10.19 -1.90
CA PRO A 155 -4.75 -9.97 -2.87
C PRO A 155 -5.31 -8.54 -2.75
N PHE A 156 -5.64 -7.93 -3.86
CA PHE A 156 -6.15 -6.56 -3.95
C PHE A 156 -7.35 -6.53 -4.89
N GLY A 157 -8.27 -5.58 -4.67
CA GLY A 157 -9.34 -5.29 -5.64
C GLY A 157 -10.39 -6.38 -5.84
N ARG A 158 -10.45 -7.40 -4.98
CA ARG A 158 -11.51 -8.41 -5.04
C ARG A 158 -12.83 -7.79 -4.60
N VAL A 159 -13.76 -7.64 -5.54
CA VAL A 159 -15.16 -7.38 -5.21
C VAL A 159 -15.64 -8.58 -4.40
N LYS A 160 -15.97 -8.37 -3.13
CA LYS A 160 -16.63 -9.39 -2.31
C LYS A 160 -18.02 -9.59 -2.91
N SER A 161 -18.22 -10.73 -3.59
CA SER A 161 -19.52 -11.21 -4.07
C SER A 161 -20.42 -11.60 -2.91
#